data_AF-A0A3E1NVG5-F1
#
_entry.id   AF-A0A3E1NVG5-F1
#
_cell.length_a   1.000
_cell.length_b   1.000
_cell.length_c   1.000
_cell.angle_alpha   90.00
_cell.angle_beta   90.00
_cell.angle_gamma   90.00
#
_symmetry.space_group_name_H-M   'P 1'
#
loop_
_entity.id
_entity.type
_entity.pdbx_description
1 polymer ?
#
loop_
_entity_poly.entity_id
_entity_poly.type
_entity_poly.pdbx_seq_one_letter_code
_entity_poly.pdbx_strand_id
1 'polypeptide(L)'
;MMVRYYAIFGDGSYSPLHSLESVSILPEYSYILMTTDTLKPNGYVESTTYQFVNTKGEVELLRINNWELLYISPWTHSSDGLRYCLYNHMTKTAHEFFGEETGLHFFKHDLFPKLRELSIISDYNQYLLSEKVDLLEVELTELRRRLYELEKVLRK
;
A
#
# COMPACT_ATOMS: atom_id res chain seq x y z
N MET A 1 5.23 2.23 -25.24
CA MET A 1 4.93 2.52 -23.83
C MET A 1 3.69 3.40 -23.79
N MET A 2 2.77 3.13 -22.86
CA MET A 2 1.55 3.92 -22.70
C MET A 2 1.57 4.57 -21.31
N VAL A 3 1.35 5.89 -21.25
CA VAL A 3 1.35 6.65 -20.00
C VAL A 3 -0.07 7.06 -19.67
N ARG A 4 -0.48 6.88 -18.41
CA ARG A 4 -1.79 7.29 -17.88
C ARG A 4 -1.59 8.02 -16.56
N TYR A 5 -2.47 8.96 -16.26
CA TYR A 5 -2.44 9.73 -15.03
C TYR A 5 -3.71 9.51 -14.22
N TYR A 6 -3.58 9.52 -12.90
CA TYR A 6 -4.68 9.37 -11.96
C TYR A 6 -4.52 10.39 -10.83
N ALA A 7 -5.60 11.01 -10.41
CA ALA A 7 -5.65 11.72 -9.15
C ALA A 7 -5.85 10.67 -8.04
N ILE A 8 -5.05 10.76 -6.98
CA ILE A 8 -5.16 9.92 -5.78
C ILE A 8 -5.63 10.80 -4.63
N PHE A 9 -6.71 10.40 -3.96
CA PHE A 9 -7.29 11.09 -2.82
C PHE A 9 -6.69 10.59 -1.50
N GLY A 10 -6.95 11.28 -0.39
CA GLY A 10 -6.35 10.99 0.92
C GLY A 10 -6.69 9.60 1.48
N ASP A 11 -7.77 8.96 1.02
CA ASP A 11 -8.12 7.59 1.38
C ASP A 11 -7.47 6.52 0.48
N GLY A 12 -6.71 6.95 -0.54
CA GLY A 12 -6.12 6.10 -1.57
C GLY A 12 -7.05 5.76 -2.74
N SER A 13 -8.29 6.24 -2.74
CA SER A 13 -9.15 6.16 -3.93
C SER A 13 -8.58 6.98 -5.08
N TYR A 14 -9.03 6.68 -6.29
CA TYR A 14 -8.44 7.26 -7.50
C TYR A 14 -9.48 7.63 -8.55
N SER A 15 -9.15 8.63 -9.35
CA SER A 15 -9.90 9.02 -10.54
C SER A 15 -8.94 9.19 -11.73
N PRO A 16 -9.27 8.68 -12.93
CA PRO A 16 -8.45 8.90 -14.11
C PRO A 16 -8.37 10.39 -14.47
N LEU A 17 -7.22 10.80 -15.00
CA LEU A 17 -6.98 12.14 -15.54
C LEU A 17 -6.75 12.04 -17.04
N HIS A 18 -7.41 12.92 -17.80
CA HIS A 18 -7.20 13.02 -19.24
C HIS A 18 -5.91 13.79 -19.57
N SER A 19 -5.52 14.75 -18.72
CA SER A 19 -4.24 15.47 -18.78
C SER A 19 -3.82 15.91 -17.37
N LEU A 20 -2.57 16.32 -17.19
CA LEU A 20 -2.14 16.89 -15.90
C LEU A 20 -2.87 18.22 -15.59
N GLU A 21 -3.26 18.95 -16.63
CA GLU A 21 -4.02 20.21 -16.51
C GLU A 21 -5.44 19.99 -15.95
N SER A 22 -6.03 18.80 -16.17
CA SER A 22 -7.38 18.48 -15.67
C SER A 22 -7.44 18.30 -14.15
N VAL A 23 -6.30 18.23 -13.46
CA VAL A 23 -6.27 18.07 -11.99
C VAL A 23 -6.85 19.29 -11.28
N SER A 24 -6.77 20.48 -11.89
CA SER A 24 -7.32 21.73 -11.36
C SER A 24 -8.84 21.72 -11.14
N ILE A 25 -9.53 20.74 -11.73
CA ILE A 25 -10.99 20.56 -11.67
C ILE A 25 -11.41 19.67 -10.50
N LEU A 26 -10.48 18.90 -9.93
CA LEU A 26 -10.76 17.97 -8.84
C LEU A 26 -10.45 18.63 -7.50
N PRO A 27 -11.46 19.06 -6.72
CA PRO A 27 -11.20 19.44 -5.34
C PRO A 27 -10.69 18.22 -4.56
N GLU A 28 -9.77 18.46 -3.61
CA GLU A 28 -9.36 17.49 -2.58
C GLU A 28 -8.46 16.32 -3.02
N TYR A 29 -7.94 16.29 -4.25
CA TYR A 29 -6.89 15.32 -4.59
C TYR A 29 -5.63 15.58 -3.76
N SER A 30 -4.95 14.51 -3.35
CA SER A 30 -3.74 14.60 -2.51
C SER A 30 -2.47 14.42 -3.34
N TYR A 31 -2.50 13.50 -4.31
CA TYR A 31 -1.33 13.20 -5.15
C TYR A 31 -1.74 12.92 -6.60
N ILE A 32 -0.79 13.04 -7.53
CA ILE A 32 -0.97 12.58 -8.91
C ILE A 32 -0.10 11.34 -9.11
N LEU A 33 -0.73 10.26 -9.57
CA LEU A 33 -0.07 9.02 -9.93
C LEU A 33 0.08 8.94 -11.45
N MET A 34 1.30 8.80 -11.91
CA MET A 34 1.64 8.40 -13.26
C MET A 34 1.84 6.88 -13.30
N THR A 35 1.16 6.21 -14.24
CA THR A 35 1.39 4.81 -14.56
C THR A 35 2.02 4.69 -15.93
N THR A 36 3.06 3.88 -16.06
CA THR A 36 3.71 3.61 -17.34
C THR A 36 3.64 2.13 -17.67
N ASP A 37 2.93 1.80 -18.74
CA ASP A 37 2.81 0.44 -19.23
C ASP A 37 3.91 0.13 -20.25
N THR A 38 4.61 -0.98 -20.01
CA THR A 38 5.43 -1.67 -21.01
C THR A 38 4.53 -2.64 -21.76
N LEU A 39 4.59 -2.63 -23.09
CA LEU A 39 3.72 -3.44 -23.95
C LEU A 39 4.54 -4.52 -24.65
N LYS A 40 3.96 -5.72 -24.76
CA LYS A 40 4.45 -6.78 -25.65
C LYS A 40 4.20 -6.41 -27.12
N PRO A 41 4.91 -7.03 -28.09
CA PRO A 41 4.71 -6.77 -29.53
C PRO A 41 3.28 -7.01 -30.03
N ASN A 42 2.51 -7.84 -29.32
CA ASN A 42 1.10 -8.14 -29.61
C ASN A 42 0.10 -7.14 -28.98
N GLY A 43 0.59 -6.05 -28.37
CA GLY A 43 -0.22 -4.98 -27.79
C GLY A 43 -0.69 -5.21 -26.35
N TYR A 44 -0.42 -6.37 -25.75
CA TYR A 44 -0.78 -6.64 -24.35
C TYR A 44 0.19 -5.96 -23.38
N VAL A 45 -0.32 -5.53 -22.23
CA VAL A 45 0.50 -4.98 -21.14
C VAL A 45 1.37 -6.08 -20.55
N GLU A 46 2.68 -5.85 -20.56
CA GLU A 46 3.68 -6.72 -19.94
C GLU A 46 3.88 -6.38 -18.47
N SER A 47 4.06 -5.09 -18.18
CA SER A 47 4.23 -4.56 -16.85
C SER A 47 3.73 -3.12 -16.74
N THR A 48 3.35 -2.72 -15.52
CA THR A 48 2.97 -1.34 -15.19
C THR A 48 3.85 -0.84 -14.05
N THR A 49 4.50 0.31 -14.24
CA THR A 49 5.22 1.01 -13.18
C THR A 49 4.39 2.16 -12.63
N TYR A 50 4.61 2.51 -11.37
CA TYR A 50 3.86 3.51 -10.63
C TYR A 50 4.81 4.59 -10.11
N GLN A 51 4.54 5.86 -10.40
CA GLN A 51 5.34 6.99 -9.92
C GLN A 51 4.43 8.15 -9.55
N PHE A 52 4.69 8.79 -8.42
CA PHE A 52 4.01 10.03 -8.07
C PHE A 52 4.68 11.21 -8.78
N VAL A 53 3.88 12.16 -9.25
CA VAL A 53 4.34 13.32 -10.02
C VAL A 53 3.62 14.59 -9.57
N ASN A 54 4.23 15.74 -9.82
CA ASN A 54 3.59 17.03 -9.65
C ASN A 54 2.78 17.42 -10.90
N THR A 55 2.16 18.61 -10.88
CA THR A 55 1.34 19.12 -12.00
C THR A 55 2.13 19.41 -13.28
N LYS A 56 3.47 19.46 -13.20
CA LYS A 56 4.37 19.59 -14.35
C LYS A 56 4.85 18.23 -14.89
N GLY A 57 4.47 17.13 -14.24
CA GLY A 57 4.90 15.78 -14.58
C GLY A 57 6.28 15.41 -14.05
N GLU A 58 6.85 16.22 -13.15
CA GLU A 58 8.13 15.92 -12.49
C GLU A 58 7.88 14.95 -11.34
N VAL A 59 8.78 13.97 -11.16
CA VAL A 59 8.65 12.94 -10.11
C VAL A 59 8.65 13.60 -8.73
N GLU A 60 7.69 13.21 -7.91
CA GLU A 60 7.52 13.67 -6.54
C GLU A 60 7.49 12.47 -5.59
N LEU A 61 8.04 12.65 -4.40
CA LEU A 61 8.05 11.60 -3.38
C LEU A 61 6.72 11.61 -2.63
N LEU A 62 6.08 10.45 -2.52
CA LEU A 62 4.94 10.31 -1.61
C LEU A 62 5.48 10.25 -0.19
N ARG A 63 5.15 11.27 0.60
CA ARG A 63 5.50 11.37 2.01
C ARG A 63 4.26 11.67 2.85
N ILE A 64 4.06 10.87 3.90
CA ILE A 64 3.03 11.07 4.91
C ILE A 64 3.72 11.00 6.28
N ASN A 65 3.70 12.11 7.01
CA ASN A 65 4.41 12.26 8.29
C ASN A 65 5.92 11.89 8.18
N ASN A 66 6.37 10.94 8.99
CA ASN A 66 7.74 10.44 9.03
C ASN A 66 8.02 9.33 8.00
N TRP A 67 7.03 8.94 7.19
CA TRP A 67 7.16 7.85 6.24
C TRP A 67 7.17 8.35 4.80
N GLU A 68 8.11 7.82 4.02
CA GLU A 68 8.30 8.15 2.62
C GLU A 68 8.33 6.87 1.78
N LEU A 69 7.60 6.85 0.67
CA LEU A 69 7.62 5.75 -0.27
C LEU A 69 8.86 5.85 -1.16
N LEU A 70 9.75 4.86 -1.09
CA LEU A 70 10.95 4.80 -1.92
C LEU A 70 10.68 4.20 -3.29
N TYR A 71 9.93 3.09 -3.34
CA TYR A 71 9.59 2.42 -4.59
C TYR A 71 8.35 1.53 -4.44
N ILE A 72 7.70 1.23 -5.58
CA ILE A 72 6.71 0.17 -5.76
C ILE A 72 7.24 -0.75 -6.87
N SER A 73 7.23 -2.05 -6.66
CA SER A 73 7.61 -3.02 -7.67
C SER A 73 6.68 -2.90 -8.89
N PRO A 74 7.18 -3.07 -10.12
CA PRO A 74 6.32 -3.09 -11.29
C PRO A 74 5.25 -4.19 -11.16
N TRP A 75 4.00 -3.86 -11.48
CA TRP A 75 2.95 -4.87 -11.61
C TRP A 75 3.18 -5.68 -12.88
N THR A 76 2.98 -6.99 -12.82
CA THR A 76 2.94 -7.90 -13.98
C THR A 76 1.71 -8.81 -13.87
N HIS A 77 1.31 -9.42 -14.98
CA HIS A 77 0.24 -10.43 -15.02
C HIS A 77 0.46 -11.65 -14.09
N SER A 78 1.69 -11.89 -13.65
CA SER A 78 2.06 -12.98 -12.75
C SER A 78 2.29 -12.50 -11.31
N SER A 79 1.93 -11.26 -10.99
CA SER A 79 2.12 -10.69 -9.65
C SER A 79 0.99 -11.15 -8.73
N ASP A 80 1.33 -11.83 -7.65
CA ASP A 80 0.38 -12.21 -6.58
C ASP A 80 0.07 -11.04 -5.61
N GLY A 81 0.58 -9.85 -5.90
CA GLY A 81 0.52 -8.64 -5.08
C GLY A 81 1.62 -7.66 -5.48
N LEU A 82 1.77 -6.55 -4.75
CA LEU A 82 2.81 -5.55 -5.01
C LEU A 82 3.76 -5.41 -3.81
N ARG A 83 5.06 -5.41 -4.10
CA ARG A 83 6.08 -5.08 -3.10
C ARG A 83 6.33 -3.58 -3.10
N TYR A 84 6.52 -3.01 -1.93
CA TYR A 84 6.84 -1.59 -1.80
C TYR A 84 7.74 -1.36 -0.60
N CYS A 85 8.53 -0.29 -0.65
CA CYS A 85 9.48 0.04 0.41
C CYS A 85 9.17 1.41 0.98
N LEU A 86 9.02 1.48 2.30
CA LEU A 86 8.82 2.72 3.04
C LEU A 86 10.06 3.03 3.89
N TYR A 87 10.49 4.28 3.82
CA TYR A 87 11.56 4.84 4.66
C TYR A 87 10.97 5.63 5.81
N ASN A 88 11.41 5.31 7.04
CA ASN A 88 11.07 6.06 8.24
C ASN A 88 12.17 7.07 8.54
N HIS A 89 11.84 8.36 8.40
CA HIS A 89 12.74 9.49 8.67
C HIS A 89 13.11 9.66 10.14
N MET A 90 12.29 9.18 11.08
CA MET A 90 12.59 9.25 12.52
C MET A 90 13.66 8.24 12.92
N THR A 91 13.51 6.99 12.50
CA THR A 91 14.41 5.89 12.84
C THR A 91 15.55 5.73 11.84
N LYS A 92 15.45 6.37 10.67
CA LYS A 92 16.37 6.28 9.53
C LYS A 92 16.49 4.86 8.95
N THR A 93 15.39 4.13 8.94
CA THR A 93 15.33 2.73 8.47
C THR A 93 14.38 2.58 7.29
N ALA A 94 14.67 1.63 6.41
CA ALA A 94 13.82 1.27 5.28
C ALA A 94 13.23 -0.11 5.51
N HIS A 95 11.95 -0.28 5.15
CA HIS A 95 11.19 -1.50 5.39
C HIS A 95 10.43 -1.91 4.14
N GLU A 96 10.59 -3.15 3.74
CA GLU A 96 9.84 -3.75 2.64
C GLU A 96 8.52 -4.32 3.15
N PHE A 97 7.47 -4.06 2.40
CA PHE A 97 6.12 -4.54 2.65
C PHE A 97 5.59 -5.23 1.40
N PHE A 98 4.58 -6.08 1.63
CA PHE A 98 3.82 -6.73 0.59
C PHE A 98 2.37 -6.28 0.71
N GLY A 99 1.79 -5.82 -0.40
CA GLY A 99 0.36 -5.55 -0.55
C GLY A 99 -0.30 -6.67 -1.33
N GLU A 100 -1.49 -7.07 -0.90
CA GLU A 100 -2.22 -8.18 -1.48
C GLU A 100 -2.93 -7.78 -2.78
N GLU A 101 -3.35 -6.51 -2.90
CA GLU A 101 -4.00 -6.03 -4.11
C GLU A 101 -2.98 -5.69 -5.21
N THR A 102 -3.50 -5.68 -6.44
CA THR A 102 -2.73 -5.32 -7.63
C THR A 102 -3.34 -4.12 -8.34
N GLY A 103 -2.61 -3.56 -9.31
CA GLY A 103 -3.13 -2.44 -10.08
C GLY A 103 -3.32 -1.19 -9.23
N LEU A 104 -4.43 -0.48 -9.47
CA LEU A 104 -4.77 0.76 -8.75
C LEU A 104 -5.49 0.50 -7.42
N HIS A 105 -6.02 -0.70 -7.20
CA HIS A 105 -6.68 -1.06 -5.94
C HIS A 105 -5.69 -1.08 -4.76
N PHE A 106 -4.44 -1.46 -5.02
CA PHE A 106 -3.31 -1.41 -4.10
C PHE A 106 -3.22 -0.09 -3.30
N PHE A 107 -3.46 1.07 -3.93
CA PHE A 107 -3.33 2.36 -3.24
C PHE A 107 -4.36 2.51 -2.12
N LYS A 108 -5.62 2.14 -2.38
CA LYS A 108 -6.73 2.26 -1.43
C LYS A 108 -6.70 1.21 -0.34
N HIS A 109 -6.34 -0.02 -0.70
CA HIS A 109 -6.52 -1.19 0.15
C HIS A 109 -5.26 -1.59 0.91
N ASP A 110 -4.05 -1.27 0.40
CA ASP A 110 -2.79 -1.62 1.05
C ASP A 110 -2.00 -0.38 1.48
N LEU A 111 -1.57 0.46 0.52
CA LEU A 111 -0.56 1.48 0.77
C LEU A 111 -1.02 2.58 1.73
N PHE A 112 -2.16 3.23 1.44
CA PHE A 112 -2.66 4.33 2.28
C PHE A 112 -3.14 3.87 3.66
N PRO A 113 -3.81 2.71 3.81
CA PRO A 113 -4.07 2.13 5.12
C PRO A 113 -2.78 1.89 5.92
N LYS A 114 -1.76 1.25 5.33
CA LYS A 114 -0.48 1.01 6.01
C LYS A 114 0.21 2.32 6.42
N LEU A 115 0.24 3.31 5.52
CA LEU A 115 0.82 4.62 5.85
C LEU A 115 0.08 5.32 6.99
N ARG A 116 -1.26 5.23 7.04
CA ARG A 116 -2.05 5.78 8.16
C ARG A 116 -1.74 5.07 9.48
N GLU A 117 -1.68 3.75 9.47
CA GLU A 117 -1.32 2.94 10.64
C GLU A 117 0.07 3.30 11.17
N LEU A 118 1.07 3.30 10.28
CA LEU A 118 2.45 3.67 10.59
C LEU A 118 2.62 5.14 10.97
N SER A 119 1.68 6.01 10.59
CA SER A 119 1.69 7.42 10.98
C SER A 119 1.25 7.65 12.42
N ILE A 120 0.49 6.71 13.00
CA ILE A 120 0.06 6.71 14.40
C ILE A 120 1.16 6.13 15.29
N ILE A 121 1.86 5.10 14.81
CA ILE A 121 2.89 4.39 15.56
C ILE A 121 4.27 4.93 15.17
N SER A 122 4.86 5.75 16.03
CA SER A 122 6.12 6.47 15.75
C SER A 122 7.36 5.58 15.53
N ASP A 123 7.34 4.33 15.97
CA ASP A 123 8.47 3.39 15.87
C ASP A 123 8.04 2.06 15.23
N TYR A 124 8.76 1.64 14.18
CA TYR A 124 8.51 0.36 13.50
C TYR A 124 8.68 -0.86 14.42
N ASN A 125 9.54 -0.78 15.43
CA ASN A 125 9.65 -1.86 16.42
C ASN A 125 8.40 -1.97 17.28
N GLN A 126 7.77 -0.84 17.62
CA GLN A 126 6.49 -0.83 18.32
C GLN A 126 5.37 -1.39 17.43
N TYR A 127 5.43 -1.10 16.13
CA TYR A 127 4.53 -1.70 15.14
C TYR A 127 4.65 -3.23 15.11
N LEU A 128 5.86 -3.76 14.94
CA LEU A 128 6.12 -5.20 14.96
C LEU A 128 5.69 -5.87 16.28
N LEU A 129 5.88 -5.17 17.40
CA LEU A 129 5.42 -5.63 18.70
C LEU A 129 3.88 -5.71 18.74
N SER A 130 3.19 -4.70 18.20
CA SER A 130 1.72 -4.70 18.10
C SER A 130 1.22 -5.89 17.29
N GLU A 131 1.77 -6.12 16.09
CA GLU A 131 1.35 -7.25 15.24
C GLU A 131 1.57 -8.61 15.95
N LYS A 132 2.70 -8.76 16.66
CA LYS A 132 2.97 -9.99 17.42
C LYS A 132 2.02 -10.15 18.60
N VAL A 133 1.64 -9.07 19.27
CA VAL A 133 0.66 -9.11 20.37
C VAL A 133 -0.70 -9.56 19.83
N ASP A 134 -1.16 -8.99 18.71
CA ASP A 134 -2.44 -9.35 18.11
C ASP A 134 -2.49 -10.84 17.70
N LEU A 135 -1.40 -11.35 17.10
CA LEU A 135 -1.28 -12.77 16.78
C LEU A 135 -1.34 -13.66 18.03
N LEU A 136 -0.61 -13.28 19.09
CA LEU A 136 -0.61 -14.01 20.35
C LEU A 136 -2.00 -13.99 21.03
N GLU A 137 -2.75 -12.90 20.92
CA GLU A 137 -4.13 -12.82 21.44
C GLU A 137 -5.09 -13.76 20.71
N VAL A 138 -4.95 -13.89 19.38
CA VAL A 138 -5.73 -14.84 18.58
C VAL A 138 -5.40 -16.28 18.98
N GLU A 139 -4.11 -16.62 19.07
CA GLU A 139 -3.68 -17.97 19.49
C GLU A 139 -4.14 -18.31 20.91
N LEU A 140 -4.04 -17.35 21.84
CA LEU A 140 -4.51 -17.51 23.22
C LEU A 140 -6.02 -17.76 23.27
N THR A 141 -6.79 -17.04 22.44
CA THR A 141 -8.24 -17.20 22.35
C THR A 141 -8.61 -18.59 21.83
N GLU A 142 -7.92 -19.07 20.79
CA GLU A 142 -8.12 -20.41 20.24
C GLU A 142 -7.72 -21.52 21.23
N LEU A 143 -6.63 -21.33 21.98
CA LEU A 143 -6.22 -22.25 23.04
C LEU A 143 -7.26 -22.32 24.17
N ARG A 144 -7.79 -21.18 24.61
CA ARG A 144 -8.87 -21.11 25.61
C ARG A 144 -10.12 -21.85 25.12
N ARG A 145 -10.48 -21.70 23.85
CA ARG A 145 -11.61 -22.41 23.23
C ARG A 145 -11.38 -23.92 23.23
N ARG A 146 -10.19 -24.39 22.84
CA ARG A 146 -9.84 -25.81 22.84
C ARG A 146 -9.86 -26.42 24.23
N LEU A 147 -9.32 -25.70 25.22
CA LEU A 147 -9.34 -26.13 26.62
C LEU A 147 -10.77 -26.30 27.12
N TYR A 148 -11.65 -25.35 26.83
CA TYR A 148 -13.06 -25.42 27.20
C TYR A 148 -13.78 -26.64 26.59
N GLU A 149 -13.55 -26.93 25.31
CA GLU A 149 -14.13 -28.12 24.68
C GLU A 149 -13.58 -29.43 25.28
N LEU A 150 -12.29 -29.47 25.63
CA LEU A 150 -11.68 -30.60 26.34
C LEU A 150 -12.30 -30.80 27.73
N GLU A 151 -12.45 -29.74 28.52
CA GLU A 151 -13.09 -29.80 29.84
C GLU A 151 -14.54 -30.28 29.75
N LYS A 152 -15.27 -29.88 28.71
CA LYS A 152 -16.65 -30.32 28.45
C LYS A 152 -16.74 -31.81 28.12
N VAL A 153 -15.76 -32.35 27.41
CA VAL A 153 -15.67 -33.81 27.13
C VAL A 153 -15.31 -34.59 28.39
N LEU A 154 -14.35 -34.10 29.19
CA LEU A 154 -13.91 -34.77 30.42
C LEU A 154 -14.94 -34.78 31.55
N ARG A 155 -15.94 -33.88 31.51
CA ARG A 155 -17.06 -33.84 32.46
C ARG A 155 -18.24 -34.74 32.06
N LYS A 156 -18.15 -35.46 30.94
CA LYS A 156 -19.09 -36.52 30.55
C LYS A 156 -18.55 -37.88 30.96
#